data_AF-A0A4V0XJV0-F1
#
_entry.id   AF-A0A4V0XJV0-F1
#
_cell.length_a   1.000
_cell.length_b   1.000
_cell.length_c   1.000
_cell.angle_alpha   90.00
_cell.angle_beta   90.00
_cell.angle_gamma   90.00
#
_symmetry.space_group_name_H-M   'P 1'
#
loop_
_entity.id
_entity.type
_entity.pdbx_description
1 polymer ?
#
loop_
_entity_poly.entity_id
_entity_poly.type
_entity_poly.pdbx_seq_one_letter_code
_entity_poly.pdbx_strand_id
1 'polypeptide(L)'
;MQKIQILFPDPVMARLRAVAREQDRPVSELVRRAVDRLLEQMPVTPSQRPAAFPTFRGGGVLVDAGELREVLHGHDDDPLPDARHDAPLA
;
A
#
# COMPACT_ATOMS: atom_id res chain seq x y z
N MET A 1 -26.61 4.72 -24.56
CA MET A 1 -25.22 4.27 -24.81
C MET A 1 -24.71 4.91 -26.09
N GLN A 2 -23.50 5.48 -26.07
CA GLN A 2 -22.82 5.97 -27.27
C GLN A 2 -21.79 4.96 -27.73
N LYS A 3 -21.67 4.74 -29.05
CA LYS A 3 -20.69 3.82 -29.63
C LYS A 3 -19.38 4.57 -29.84
N ILE A 4 -18.30 4.03 -29.27
CA ILE A 4 -16.94 4.53 -29.47
C ILE A 4 -16.07 3.44 -30.11
N GLN A 5 -15.07 3.85 -30.87
CA GLN A 5 -14.04 2.95 -31.41
C GLN A 5 -12.72 3.26 -30.73
N ILE A 6 -12.12 2.25 -30.08
CA ILE A 6 -10.82 2.35 -29.43
C ILE A 6 -9.90 1.34 -30.10
N LEU A 7 -8.72 1.80 -30.53
CA LEU A 7 -7.72 0.93 -31.12
C LEU A 7 -6.88 0.29 -30.01
N PHE A 8 -6.79 -1.04 -30.06
CA PHE A 8 -5.89 -1.80 -29.21
C PHE A 8 -4.86 -2.52 -30.09
N PRO A 9 -3.60 -2.63 -29.63
CA PRO A 9 -2.62 -3.49 -30.30
C PRO A 9 -3.11 -4.94 -30.38
N ASP A 10 -2.76 -5.63 -31.45
CA ASP A 10 -3.14 -7.04 -31.69
C ASP A 10 -2.87 -8.00 -30.51
N PRO A 11 -1.69 -7.98 -29.83
CA PRO A 11 -1.47 -8.86 -28.69
C PRO A 11 -2.44 -8.59 -27.53
N VAL A 12 -2.83 -7.33 -27.34
CA VAL A 12 -3.80 -6.94 -26.31
C VAL A 12 -5.20 -7.40 -26.69
N MET A 13 -5.59 -7.25 -27.96
CA MET A 13 -6.87 -7.76 -28.46
C MET A 13 -6.98 -9.28 -28.37
N ALA A 14 -5.91 -10.00 -28.68
CA ALA A 14 -5.87 -11.45 -28.54
C ALA A 14 -6.13 -11.88 -27.09
N ARG A 15 -5.47 -11.22 -26.14
CA ARG A 15 -5.65 -11.48 -24.71
C ARG A 15 -7.06 -11.13 -24.23
N LEU A 16 -7.61 -9.98 -24.63
CA LEU A 16 -8.99 -9.58 -24.31
C LEU A 16 -10.01 -10.60 -24.82
N ARG A 17 -9.83 -11.11 -26.04
CA ARG A 17 -10.71 -12.14 -26.63
C ARG A 17 -10.60 -13.48 -25.89
N ALA A 18 -9.40 -13.86 -25.45
CA ALA A 18 -9.22 -15.09 -24.68
C ALA A 18 -10.00 -15.02 -23.35
N VAL A 19 -9.83 -13.94 -22.59
CA VAL A 19 -10.54 -13.72 -21.32
C VAL A 19 -12.06 -13.62 -21.52
N ALA A 20 -12.51 -12.94 -22.58
CA ALA A 20 -13.92 -12.84 -22.94
C ALA A 20 -14.56 -14.21 -23.16
N ARG A 21 -13.86 -15.11 -23.87
CA ARG A 21 -14.33 -16.49 -24.11
C ARG A 21 -14.35 -17.32 -22.84
N GLU A 22 -13.31 -17.22 -22.01
CA GLU A 22 -13.24 -17.97 -20.74
C GLU A 22 -14.37 -17.59 -19.79
N GLN A 23 -14.78 -16.32 -19.78
CA GLN A 23 -15.83 -15.81 -18.90
C GLN A 23 -17.23 -15.84 -19.51
N ASP A 24 -17.37 -16.33 -20.75
CA ASP A 24 -18.60 -16.30 -21.56
C ASP A 24 -19.26 -14.90 -21.61
N ARG A 25 -18.44 -13.87 -21.89
CA ARG A 25 -18.86 -12.47 -21.92
C ARG A 25 -18.37 -11.75 -23.19
N PRO A 26 -19.11 -10.74 -23.67
CA PRO A 26 -18.63 -9.93 -24.79
C PRO A 26 -17.45 -9.03 -24.36
N VAL A 27 -16.50 -8.82 -25.28
CA VAL A 27 -15.32 -7.95 -25.05
C VAL A 27 -15.72 -6.53 -24.63
N SER A 28 -16.82 -6.01 -25.18
CA SER A 28 -17.32 -4.67 -24.82
C SER A 28 -17.72 -4.56 -23.34
N GLU A 29 -18.27 -5.63 -22.75
CA GLU A 29 -18.61 -5.64 -21.33
C GLU A 29 -17.36 -5.69 -20.45
N LEU A 30 -16.35 -6.48 -20.85
CA LEU A 30 -15.06 -6.51 -20.15
C LEU A 30 -14.38 -5.15 -20.15
N VAL A 31 -14.32 -4.49 -21.31
CA VAL A 31 -13.73 -3.16 -21.43
C VAL A 31 -14.50 -2.16 -20.58
N ARG A 32 -15.84 -2.16 -20.63
CA ARG A 32 -16.66 -1.30 -19.79
C ARG A 32 -16.36 -1.50 -18.30
N ARG A 33 -16.42 -2.74 -17.81
CA ARG A 33 -16.17 -3.05 -16.39
C ARG A 33 -14.78 -2.66 -15.94
N ALA A 34 -13.77 -2.89 -16.79
CA ALA A 34 -12.39 -2.50 -16.49
C ALA A 34 -12.25 -0.98 -16.38
N VAL A 35 -12.87 -0.23 -17.29
CA VAL A 35 -12.86 1.24 -17.27
C VAL A 35 -13.62 1.78 -16.06
N ASP A 36 -14.83 1.27 -15.79
CA ASP A 36 -15.64 1.68 -14.64
C ASP A 36 -14.84 1.51 -13.33
N ARG A 37 -14.24 0.32 -13.14
CA ARG A 37 -13.41 0.02 -11.97
C ARG A 37 -12.18 0.91 -11.87
N LEU A 38 -11.54 1.24 -13.00
CA LEU A 38 -10.39 2.14 -13.01
C LEU A 38 -10.82 3.55 -12.57
N LEU A 39 -11.93 4.05 -13.10
CA LEU A 39 -12.45 5.38 -12.78
C LEU A 39 -12.89 5.49 -11.30
N GLU A 40 -13.49 4.43 -10.74
CA GLU A 40 -13.81 4.35 -9.30
C GLU A 40 -12.58 4.46 -8.40
N GLN A 41 -11.42 4.01 -8.87
CA GLN A 41 -10.16 4.06 -8.12
C GLN A 41 -9.41 5.37 -8.30
N MET A 42 -9.75 6.16 -9.32
CA MET A 42 -9.07 7.43 -9.58
C MET A 42 -9.56 8.50 -8.59
N PRO A 43 -8.65 9.32 -8.04
CA PRO A 43 -9.05 10.43 -7.19
C PRO A 43 -9.83 11.46 -8.03
N VAL A 44 -10.95 11.95 -7.49
CA VAL A 44 -11.81 12.97 -8.16
C VAL A 44 -11.04 14.25 -8.47
N THR A 45 -10.03 14.57 -7.64
CA THR A 45 -9.12 15.70 -7.86
C THR A 45 -7.69 15.16 -8.01
N PRO A 46 -7.01 15.38 -9.14
CA PRO A 46 -5.62 14.99 -9.28
C PRO A 46 -4.78 15.75 -8.25
N SER A 47 -4.15 15.04 -7.31
CA SER A 47 -3.23 15.68 -6.37
C SER A 47 -1.96 16.06 -7.12
N GLN A 48 -1.72 17.36 -7.29
CA GLN A 48 -0.45 17.87 -7.84
C GLN A 48 0.73 17.63 -6.89
N ARG A 49 0.46 17.20 -5.66
CA ARG A 49 1.50 16.85 -4.70
C ARG A 49 2.07 15.46 -5.04
N PRO A 50 3.40 15.31 -5.12
CA PRO A 50 4.01 14.00 -5.14
C PRO A 50 3.50 13.19 -3.95
N ALA A 51 3.25 11.90 -4.17
CA ALA A 51 2.82 10.98 -3.12
C ALA A 51 3.89 10.96 -2.02
N ALA A 52 3.66 11.73 -0.95
CA ALA A 52 4.47 11.66 0.25
C ALA A 52 4.00 10.42 1.01
N PHE A 53 4.74 9.32 0.86
CA PHE A 53 4.55 8.18 1.74
C PHE A 53 4.78 8.65 3.18
N PRO A 54 3.98 8.19 4.16
CA PRO A 54 4.19 8.54 5.54
C PRO A 54 5.57 8.04 5.96
N THR A 55 6.53 8.95 6.09
CA THR A 55 7.87 8.64 6.57
C THR A 55 7.85 8.67 8.08
N PHE A 56 8.10 7.52 8.71
CA PHE A 56 8.31 7.44 10.14
C PHE A 56 9.79 7.65 10.46
N ARG A 57 10.09 8.63 11.32
CA ARG A 57 11.46 8.84 11.83
C ARG A 57 11.61 8.05 13.14
N GLY A 58 12.01 6.79 13.02
CA GLY A 58 12.12 5.85 14.16
C GLY A 58 13.26 6.07 15.14
N GLY A 59 13.81 7.29 15.23
CA GLY A 59 14.99 7.58 16.05
C GLY A 59 16.28 7.02 15.45
N GLY A 60 17.38 7.19 16.20
CA GLY A 60 18.68 6.58 15.88
C GLY A 60 18.84 5.23 16.58
N VAL A 61 19.81 4.45 16.13
CA VAL A 61 20.20 3.23 16.84
C VAL A 61 20.95 3.63 18.11
N LEU A 62 20.47 3.18 19.28
CA LEU A 62 21.03 3.56 20.59
C LEU A 62 22.27 2.75 20.98
N VAL A 63 22.50 1.62 20.34
CA VAL A 63 23.53 0.63 20.67
C VAL A 63 24.24 0.19 19.40
N ASP A 64 25.55 -0.04 19.47
CA ASP A 64 26.27 -0.54 18.31
C ASP A 64 25.82 -1.97 17.97
N ALA A 65 25.92 -2.33 16.68
CA ALA A 65 25.52 -3.66 16.21
C ALA A 65 26.29 -4.79 16.92
N GLY A 66 27.55 -4.55 17.31
CA GLY A 66 28.36 -5.52 18.06
C GLY A 66 27.88 -5.77 19.49
N GLU A 67 27.17 -4.81 20.08
CA GLU A 67 26.75 -4.83 21.49
C GLU A 67 25.31 -5.32 21.68
N LEU A 68 24.54 -5.45 20.58
CA LEU A 68 23.12 -5.84 20.59
C LEU A 68 22.84 -7.12 21.40
N ARG A 69 23.71 -8.14 21.27
CA ARG A 69 23.55 -9.42 21.97
C ARG A 69 23.65 -9.26 23.48
N GLU A 70 24.59 -8.45 23.93
CA GLU A 70 24.84 -8.24 25.37
C GLU A 70 23.74 -7.40 25.98
N VAL A 71 23.27 -6.35 25.28
CA VAL A 71 22.15 -5.52 25.74
C VAL A 71 20.85 -6.31 25.83
N LEU A 72 20.60 -7.23 24.90
CA LEU A 72 19.41 -8.08 24.89
C LEU A 72 19.37 -9.09 26.05
N HIS A 73 20.54 -9.58 26.49
CA HIS A 73 20.65 -10.62 27.52
C HIS A 73 21.17 -10.10 28.87
N GLY A 74 21.55 -8.83 28.96
CA GLY A 74 22.13 -8.22 30.18
C GLY A 74 21.10 -7.74 31.21
N HIS A 75 19.80 -7.85 30.93
CA HIS A 75 18.71 -7.35 31.79
C HIS A 75 17.97 -8.43 32.58
N ASP A 76 18.48 -9.67 32.64
CA ASP A 76 17.79 -10.77 33.32
C ASP A 76 17.78 -10.68 34.86
N ASP A 77 18.48 -9.69 35.48
CA ASP A 77 18.65 -9.61 36.94
C ASP A 77 18.08 -8.35 37.63
N ASP A 78 17.43 -7.41 36.93
CA ASP A 78 16.83 -6.23 37.58
C ASP A 78 15.29 -6.31 37.57
N PRO A 79 14.62 -6.38 38.74
CA PRO A 79 13.17 -6.28 38.79
C PRO A 79 12.74 -4.89 38.34
N LEU A 80 11.87 -4.85 37.32
CA LEU A 80 11.28 -3.62 36.76
C LEU A 80 10.77 -2.70 37.91
N PRO A 81 11.31 -1.48 38.07
CA PRO A 81 10.73 -0.55 39.03
C PRO A 81 9.35 -0.11 38.54
N ASP A 82 8.34 -0.30 39.40
CA ASP A 82 6.95 0.08 39.20
C ASP A 82 6.86 1.59 38.90
N ALA A 83 6.57 1.94 37.65
CA ALA A 83 6.48 3.32 37.19
C ALA A 83 5.13 3.97 37.56
N ARG A 84 4.77 3.94 38.85
CA ARG A 84 3.65 4.72 39.40
C ARG A 84 4.12 5.44 40.66
N HIS A 85 3.91 6.75 40.67
CA HIS A 85 4.32 7.77 41.67
C HIS A 85 5.77 8.24 41.47
N ASP A 86 6.09 9.52 41.23
CA ASP A 86 5.39 10.76 41.56
C ASP A 86 5.65 11.85 40.52
N ALA A 87 4.59 12.53 40.11
CA ALA A 87 4.68 13.92 39.69
C ALA A 87 3.58 14.69 40.42
N PRO A 88 3.89 15.55 41.41
CA PRO A 88 3.00 16.62 41.73
C PRO A 88 3.23 17.76 40.74
N LEU A 89 2.16 18.08 40.02
CA LEU A 89 1.95 19.38 39.39
C LEU A 89 2.13 20.51 40.43
N ALA A 90 2.94 21.50 40.08
CA ALA A 90 2.68 22.95 40.13
C ALA A 90 3.99 23.73 40.31
#